data_AF-A0A7V5ZE67-F1
#
_entry.id   AF-A0A7V5ZE67-F1
#
_cell.length_a   1.000
_cell.length_b   1.000
_cell.length_c   1.000
_cell.angle_alpha   90.00
_cell.angle_beta   90.00
_cell.angle_gamma   90.00
#
_symmetry.space_group_name_H-M   'P 1'
#
loop_
_entity.id
_entity.type
_entity.pdbx_description
1 polymer ?
#
loop_
_entity_poly.entity_id
_entity_poly.type
_entity_poly.pdbx_seq_one_letter_code
_entity_poly.pdbx_strand_id
1 'polypeptide(L)' 'MVLFTGEVRLPLLEGVQGVAFVDVGDAWLRGGSVRLNAGAGVGLRFFSPFGAIRLDIAAGREKVFTYVTLGQSF' A
#
# COMPACT_ATOMS: atom_id res chain seq x y z
N MET A 1 -2.07 -1.31 18.76
CA MET A 1 -2.23 -1.12 17.31
C MET A 1 -2.42 -2.48 16.67
N VAL A 2 -3.31 -2.58 15.70
CA VAL A 2 -3.41 -3.72 14.79
C VAL A 2 -3.38 -3.20 13.36
N LEU A 3 -2.73 -3.94 12.48
CA LEU A 3 -2.65 -3.63 11.06
C LEU A 3 -2.69 -4.95 10.29
N PHE A 4 -3.54 -4.99 9.29
CA PHE A 4 -3.64 -6.07 8.33
C PHE A 4 -3.50 -5.48 6.94
N THR A 5 -2.66 -6.12 6.13
CA THR A 5 -2.42 -5.74 4.74
C THR A 5 -2.62 -6.96 3.87
N GLY A 6 -3.43 -6.83 2.84
CA GLY A 6 -3.58 -7.81 1.77
C GLY A 6 -3.08 -7.20 0.46
N GLU A 7 -2.14 -7.87 -0.21
CA GLU A 7 -1.64 -7.46 -1.52
C GLU A 7 -1.79 -8.59 -2.54
N VAL A 8 -2.25 -8.24 -3.74
CA VAL A 8 -2.19 -9.10 -4.93
C VAL A 8 -1.25 -8.46 -5.93
N ARG A 9 -0.27 -9.24 -6.42
CA ARG A 9 0.79 -8.76 -7.31
C ARG A 9 0.73 -9.53 -8.62
N LEU A 10 0.70 -8.81 -9.74
CA LEU A 10 0.55 -9.36 -11.08
C LEU A 10 1.74 -8.93 -11.95
N PRO A 11 2.49 -9.87 -12.56
CA PRO A 11 3.49 -9.53 -13.55
C PRO A 11 2.77 -9.03 -14.82
N LEU A 12 2.90 -7.75 -15.15
CA LEU A 12 2.22 -7.17 -16.31
C LEU A 12 3.11 -7.26 -17.55
N LEU A 13 4.39 -6.88 -17.40
CA LEU A 13 5.42 -6.89 -18.45
C LEU A 13 6.78 -7.21 -17.82
N GLU A 14 7.79 -7.42 -18.67
CA GLU A 14 9.16 -7.53 -18.19
C GLU A 14 9.58 -6.26 -17.44
N GLY A 15 10.02 -6.40 -16.19
CA GLY A 15 10.38 -5.28 -15.35
C GLY A 15 9.21 -4.44 -14.82
N VAL A 16 7.94 -4.81 -15.07
CA VAL A 16 6.76 -4.09 -14.58
C VAL A 16 5.77 -5.02 -13.88
N GLN A 17 5.44 -4.69 -12.63
CA GLN A 17 4.46 -5.41 -11.81
C GLN A 17 3.31 -4.47 -11.41
N GLY A 18 2.08 -4.92 -11.63
CA GLY A 18 0.90 -4.30 -11.08
C GLY A 18 0.60 -4.84 -9.68
N VAL A 19 0.05 -3.99 -8.82
CA VAL A 19 -0.32 -4.35 -7.45
C VAL A 19 -1.70 -3.79 -7.14
N ALA A 20 -2.54 -4.59 -6.49
CA ALA A 20 -3.74 -4.13 -5.82
C ALA A 20 -3.60 -4.47 -4.34
N PHE A 21 -3.93 -3.53 -3.46
CA PHE A 21 -3.74 -3.71 -2.03
C PHE A 21 -4.91 -3.15 -1.20
N VAL A 22 -5.09 -3.73 -0.03
CA VAL A 22 -6.04 -3.29 0.99
C VAL A 22 -5.35 -3.31 2.35
N ASP A 23 -5.51 -2.21 3.08
CA ASP A 23 -4.98 -2.04 4.43
C ASP A 23 -6.13 -1.79 5.39
N VAL A 24 -6.15 -2.50 6.52
CA VAL A 24 -7.13 -2.32 7.58
C VAL A 24 -6.41 -2.30 8.93
N GLY A 25 -6.61 -1.23 9.69
CA GLY A 25 -5.92 -1.09 10.97
C GLY A 25 -6.50 -0.04 11.88
N ASP A 26 -6.03 -0.09 13.13
CA ASP A 26 -6.33 0.93 14.13
C ASP A 26 -5.22 1.02 15.18
N ALA A 27 -5.05 2.21 15.73
CA ALA A 27 -4.13 2.51 16.83
C ALA A 27 -4.91 3.21 17.95
N TRP A 28 -5.08 2.52 19.07
CA TRP A 28 -5.80 3.03 20.23
C TRP A 28 -4.93 2.99 21.49
N LEU A 29 -5.28 3.84 22.45
CA LEU A 29 -4.69 3.87 23.78
C LEU A 29 -5.33 2.80 24.68
N ARG A 30 -4.63 2.44 25.77
CA ARG A 30 -5.17 1.50 26.77
C ARG A 30 -6.47 2.03 27.36
N GLY A 31 -7.54 1.23 27.28
CA GLY A 31 -8.89 1.62 27.69
C GLY A 31 -9.71 2.36 26.62
N GLY A 32 -9.14 2.62 25.43
CA GLY A 32 -9.85 3.14 24.27
C GLY A 32 -10.62 2.05 23.52
N SER A 33 -11.58 2.48 22.68
CA SER A 33 -12.30 1.60 21.77
C SER A 33 -11.54 1.41 20.46
N VAL A 34 -11.64 0.23 19.87
CA VAL A 34 -11.07 -0.07 18.55
C VAL A 34 -11.98 0.49 17.47
N ARG A 35 -11.44 1.29 16.55
CA ARG A 35 -12.13 1.83 15.38
C ARG A 35 -11.30 1.56 14.12
N LEU A 36 -11.63 0.46 13.43
CA LEU A 36 -10.93 0.07 12.21
C LEU A 36 -11.06 1.12 11.10
N ASN A 37 -9.92 1.50 10.55
CA ASN A 37 -9.79 2.30 9.34
C ASN A 37 -9.37 1.38 8.20
N ALA A 38 -10.01 1.53 7.05
CA ALA A 38 -9.70 0.77 5.85
C ALA A 38 -9.28 1.71 4.74
N GLY A 39 -8.28 1.31 3.98
CA GLY A 39 -7.84 1.93 2.74
C GLY A 39 -7.59 0.86 1.69
N ALA A 40 -7.76 1.22 0.43
CA ALA A 40 -7.45 0.33 -0.69
C ALA A 40 -6.76 1.13 -1.79
N GLY A 41 -5.91 0.47 -2.56
CA GLY A 41 -5.15 1.12 -3.60
C GLY A 41 -4.69 0.19 -4.70
N VAL A 42 -4.19 0.82 -5.76
CA VAL A 42 -3.54 0.17 -6.88
C VAL A 42 -2.19 0.81 -7.12
N GLY A 43 -1.26 0.03 -7.64
CA GLY A 43 0.11 0.45 -7.81
C GLY A 43 0.79 -0.19 -9.01
N LEU A 44 1.83 0.50 -9.49
CA LEU A 44 2.77 0.00 -10.47
C LEU A 44 4.17 0.00 -9.86
N ARG A 45 4.89 -1.09 -10.09
CA ARG A 45 6.28 -1.26 -9.67
C ARG A 45 7.15 -1.48 -10.89
N PHE A 46 8.15 -0.63 -11.05
CA PHE A 46 9.16 -0.71 -12.11
C PHE A 46 10.47 -1.20 -11.50
N PHE A 47 10.99 -2.31 -12.00
CA PHE A 47 12.27 -2.86 -11.57
C PHE A 47 13.38 -2.26 -12.40
N SER A 48 14.20 -1.41 -11.78
CA SER A 48 15.40 -0.84 -12.38
C SER A 48 16.67 -1.45 -11.78
N PRO A 49 17.83 -1.30 -12.44
CA PRO A 49 19.12 -1.68 -11.85
C PRO A 49 19.42 -0.99 -10.50
N PHE A 50 18.77 0.14 -10.21
CA PHE A 50 18.96 0.92 -8.99
C PHE A 50 17.91 0.60 -7.90
N GLY A 51 17.06 -0.39 -8.12
CA GLY A 51 15.99 -0.80 -7.22
C GLY A 51 14.59 -0.62 -7.81
N ALA A 52 13.59 -0.98 -7.02
CA ALA A 52 12.19 -0.84 -7.41
C ALA A 52 11.71 0.60 -7.27
N ILE A 53 11.05 1.12 -8.30
CA ILE A 53 10.30 2.38 -8.27
C ILE A 53 8.83 2.00 -8.13
N ARG A 54 8.13 2.54 -7.13
CA ARG A 54 6.71 2.27 -6.88
C ARG A 54 5.90 3.54 -7.05
N LEU A 55 4.80 3.42 -7.78
CA LEU A 55 3.79 4.45 -7.96
C LEU A 55 2.47 3.88 -7.47
N ASP A 56 1.99 4.34 -6.32
CA ASP A 56 0.78 3.83 -5.68
C ASP A 56 -0.26 4.94 -5.55
N ILE A 57 -1.52 4.63 -5.84
CA ILE A 57 -2.67 5.49 -5.58
C ILE A 57 -3.58 4.74 -4.63
N ALA A 58 -3.80 5.32 -3.44
CA ALA A 58 -4.63 4.74 -2.40
C ALA A 58 -5.79 5.68 -2.04
N ALA A 59 -6.97 5.11 -1.83
CA ALA A 59 -8.14 5.80 -1.31
C ALA A 59 -8.46 5.28 0.09
N GLY A 60 -8.58 6.22 1.04
CA GLY A 60 -9.18 5.99 2.34
C GLY A 60 -10.61 6.55 2.39
N ARG A 61 -11.18 6.63 3.59
CA ARG A 61 -12.58 7.06 3.81
C ARG A 61 -12.96 8.40 3.13
N GLU A 62 -12.06 9.37 3.10
CA GLU A 62 -12.39 10.73 2.61
C GLU A 62 -11.31 11.31 1.70
N LYS A 63 -10.17 10.62 1.54
CA LYS A 63 -8.99 11.18 0.89
C LYS A 63 -8.34 10.16 -0.03
N VAL A 64 -7.82 10.66 -1.14
CA VAL A 64 -6.98 9.92 -2.07
C VAL A 64 -5.55 10.42 -1.90
N PHE A 65 -4.61 9.50 -1.85
CA PHE A 65 -3.19 9.76 -1.71
C PHE A 65 -2.44 9.11 -2.86
N THR A 66 -1.43 9.82 -3.35
CA THR A 66 -0.50 9.31 -4.36
C THR A 66 0.88 9.22 -3.74
N TYR A 67 1.52 8.08 -3.90
CA TYR A 67 2.84 7.80 -3.33
C TYR A 67 3.83 7.47 -4.45
N VAL A 68 5.03 8.03 -4.32
CA VAL A 68 6.19 7.67 -5.13
C VAL A 68 7.29 7.18 -4.19
N THR A 69 7.73 5.95 -4.39
CA THR A 69 8.78 5.34 -3.56
C THR A 69 9.93 4.86 -4.44
N LEU A 70 11.16 5.15 -4.01
CA LEU A 70 12.39 4.70 -4.65
C LEU A 70 13.15 3.77 -3.68
N GLY A 71 13.46 2.55 -4.11
CA GLY A 71 14.25 1.58 -3.34
C GLY A 71 13.42 0.50 -2.66
N GLN A 72 13.99 -0.15 -1.63
CA GLN A 72 13.28 -1.16 -0.85
C GLN A 72 12.48 -0.53 0.30
N SER A 73 11.17 -0.84 0.34
CA SER A 73 10.41 -0.84 1.59
C SER A 73 10.74 -2.13 2.33
N PHE A 74 11.35 -2.02 3.51
CA PHE A 74 11.56 -3.12 4.46
C PHE A 74 10.25 -3.52 5.12
#